data_AF-A0AAN9A2K9-F1
#
_entry.id   AF-A0AAN9A2K9-F1
#
_cell.length_a   1.000
_cell.length_b   1.000
_cell.length_c   1.000
_cell.angle_alpha   90.00
_cell.angle_beta   90.00
_cell.angle_gamma   90.00
#
_symmetry.space_group_name_H-M   'P 1'
#
loop_
_entity.id
_entity.type
_entity.pdbx_description
1 polymer ?
#
loop_
_entity_poly.entity_id
_entity_poly.type
_entity_poly.pdbx_seq_one_letter_code
_entity_poly.pdbx_strand_id
1 'polypeptide(L)'
;MSGVDLNYIAHLEDEIALEGLDGITLQALWLRLSLRPNFESCMRLDENSKAFLWELICGDEEIFMYELPTPRENLVIFNRYELMDPELGIVLEPEEQPLDIYPFHQVEDEKEGVRGSCMLYRERIEVTDGVVKKRLKDVEEE
;
A
#
# COMPACT_ATOMS: atom_id res chain seq x y z
N MET A 1 8.76 3.19 28.48
CA MET A 1 8.61 4.15 27.37
C MET A 1 9.52 3.66 26.26
N SER A 2 9.00 2.86 25.34
CA SER A 2 9.71 2.54 24.10
C SER A 2 9.95 3.85 23.36
N GLY A 3 11.18 4.08 22.91
CA GLY A 3 11.51 5.24 22.10
C GLY A 3 10.62 5.26 20.87
N VAL A 4 10.11 6.44 20.54
CA VAL A 4 9.44 6.67 19.27
C VAL A 4 10.51 6.52 18.18
N ASP A 5 10.35 5.51 17.32
CA ASP A 5 11.18 5.37 16.13
C ASP A 5 10.66 6.35 15.07
N LEU A 6 11.48 7.34 14.73
CA LEU A 6 11.18 8.37 13.73
C LEU A 6 11.71 8.00 12.34
N ASN A 7 12.02 6.72 12.13
CA ASN A 7 12.47 6.21 10.84
C ASN A 7 11.31 6.08 9.85
N TYR A 8 10.90 7.21 9.28
CA TYR A 8 9.78 7.26 8.33
C TYR A 8 10.01 6.43 7.07
N ILE A 9 11.25 6.33 6.59
CA ILE A 9 11.55 5.50 5.41
C ILE A 9 11.33 4.01 5.72
N ALA A 10 11.77 3.51 6.88
CA ALA A 10 11.49 2.13 7.28
C ALA A 10 9.97 1.87 7.43
N HIS A 11 9.21 2.85 7.91
CA HIS A 11 7.75 2.73 7.95
C HIS A 11 7.14 2.66 6.55
N LEU A 12 7.65 3.43 5.58
CA LEU A 12 7.21 3.37 4.19
C LEU A 12 7.56 2.02 3.55
N GLU A 13 8.82 1.58 3.67
CA GLU A 13 9.31 0.31 3.18
C GLU A 13 8.49 -0.87 3.72
N ASP A 14 8.21 -0.89 5.03
CA ASP A 14 7.39 -1.92 5.66
C ASP A 14 6.00 -2.00 4.99
N GLU A 15 5.30 -0.88 4.86
CA GLU A 15 3.94 -0.88 4.29
C GLU A 15 3.95 -1.21 2.79
N ILE A 16 4.95 -0.75 2.03
CA ILE A 16 5.12 -1.08 0.61
C ILE A 16 5.39 -2.59 0.46
N ALA A 17 6.29 -3.14 1.27
CA ALA A 17 6.68 -4.55 1.21
C ALA A 17 5.56 -5.51 1.61
N LEU A 18 4.60 -5.07 2.44
CA LEU A 18 3.44 -5.89 2.82
C LEU A 18 2.53 -6.28 1.64
N GLU A 19 2.50 -5.47 0.57
CA GLU A 19 1.75 -5.79 -0.65
C GLU A 19 2.57 -6.66 -1.64
N GLY A 20 3.87 -6.85 -1.35
CA GLY A 20 4.76 -7.72 -2.12
C GLY A 20 4.82 -7.33 -3.60
N LEU A 21 4.69 -8.33 -4.47
CA LEU A 21 4.85 -8.12 -5.91
C LEU A 21 3.74 -7.26 -6.51
N ASP A 22 2.53 -7.25 -5.95
CA ASP A 22 1.44 -6.41 -6.43
C ASP A 22 1.71 -4.92 -6.24
N GLY A 23 2.55 -4.56 -5.27
CA GLY A 23 2.84 -3.18 -4.89
C GLY A 23 1.64 -2.49 -4.25
N ILE A 24 1.91 -1.42 -3.52
CA ILE A 24 0.90 -0.62 -2.82
C ILE A 24 0.44 0.58 -3.67
N THR A 25 -0.85 0.93 -3.59
CA THR A 25 -1.35 2.20 -4.15
C THR A 25 -1.15 3.34 -3.16
N LEU A 26 -1.12 4.60 -3.62
CA LEU A 26 -1.00 5.75 -2.72
C LEU A 26 -2.14 5.80 -1.69
N GLN A 27 -3.38 5.53 -2.13
CA GLN A 27 -4.53 5.48 -1.23
C GLN A 27 -4.35 4.41 -0.13
N ALA A 28 -3.90 3.21 -0.50
CA ALA A 28 -3.67 2.13 0.45
C ALA A 28 -2.52 2.46 1.41
N LEU A 29 -1.45 3.08 0.92
CA LEU A 29 -0.30 3.50 1.72
C LEU A 29 -0.72 4.50 2.80
N TRP A 30 -1.44 5.56 2.44
CA TRP A 30 -1.92 6.56 3.40
C TRP A 30 -2.87 5.95 4.43
N LEU A 31 -3.76 5.05 3.99
CA LEU A 31 -4.68 4.36 4.89
C LEU A 31 -3.91 3.49 5.90
N ARG A 32 -2.95 2.67 5.44
CA ARG A 32 -2.16 1.79 6.31
C ARG A 32 -1.29 2.59 7.29
N LEU A 33 -0.62 3.65 6.84
CA LEU A 33 0.16 4.53 7.72
C LEU A 33 -0.72 5.20 8.79
N SER A 34 -1.95 5.61 8.45
CA SER A 34 -2.87 6.20 9.42
C SER A 34 -3.28 5.22 10.53
N LEU A 35 -3.30 3.92 10.23
CA LEU A 35 -3.64 2.85 11.17
C LEU A 35 -2.43 2.27 11.90
N ARG A 36 -1.21 2.63 11.48
CA ARG A 36 0.02 2.14 12.10
C ARG A 36 0.13 2.67 13.54
N PRO A 37 0.36 1.79 14.54
CA PRO A 37 0.44 2.21 15.92
C PRO A 37 1.48 3.32 16.14
N ASN A 38 1.04 4.41 16.79
CA ASN A 38 1.84 5.59 17.12
C ASN A 38 2.35 6.43 15.94
N PHE A 39 2.06 6.10 14.68
CA PHE A 39 2.55 6.89 13.54
C PHE A 39 2.02 8.33 13.58
N GLU A 40 0.69 8.49 13.66
CA GLU A 40 0.07 9.83 13.73
C GLU A 40 0.32 10.58 15.04
N SER A 41 0.75 9.88 16.10
CA SER A 41 1.18 10.54 17.33
C SER A 41 2.46 11.37 17.12
N CYS A 42 3.22 11.06 16.07
CA CYS A 42 4.48 11.71 15.72
C CYS A 42 4.33 12.63 14.51
N MET A 43 3.51 12.23 13.53
CA MET A 43 3.27 13.01 12.32
C MET A 43 1.86 12.79 11.77
N ARG A 44 1.05 13.85 11.72
CA ARG A 44 -0.25 13.83 11.05
C ARG A 44 -0.08 13.66 9.55
N LEU A 45 -0.93 12.85 8.91
CA LEU A 45 -0.96 12.64 7.46
C LEU A 45 -1.73 13.74 6.71
N ASP A 46 -1.29 14.99 6.88
CA ASP A 46 -1.76 16.12 6.06
C ASP A 46 -1.00 16.24 4.73
N GLU A 47 -1.46 17.12 3.85
CA GLU A 47 -0.87 17.36 2.51
C GLU A 47 0.64 17.60 2.54
N ASN A 48 1.14 18.36 3.53
CA ASN A 48 2.57 18.67 3.60
C ASN A 48 3.38 17.45 4.04
N SER A 49 2.87 16.71 5.03
CA SER A 49 3.52 15.49 5.50
C SER A 49 3.55 14.40 4.42
N LYS A 50 2.47 14.23 3.64
CA LYS A 50 2.41 13.26 2.55
C LYS A 50 3.37 13.66 1.43
N ALA A 51 3.46 14.96 1.10
CA ALA A 51 4.45 15.45 0.16
C ALA A 51 5.90 15.18 0.62
N PHE A 52 6.19 15.36 1.91
CA PHE A 52 7.48 14.98 2.49
C PHE A 52 7.74 13.47 2.41
N LEU A 53 6.77 12.63 2.77
CA LEU A 53 6.91 11.17 2.63
C LEU A 53 7.11 10.76 1.17
N TRP A 54 6.40 11.41 0.23
CA TRP A 54 6.58 11.20 -1.19
C TRP A 54 7.99 11.53 -1.68
N GLU A 55 8.61 12.59 -1.16
CA GLU A 55 10.03 12.90 -1.46
C GLU A 55 10.97 11.80 -0.96
N LEU A 56 10.68 11.18 0.19
CA LEU A 56 11.44 10.02 0.68
C LEU A 56 11.30 8.82 -0.26
N ILE A 57 10.06 8.50 -0.67
CA ILE A 57 9.78 7.42 -1.63
C ILE A 57 10.52 7.67 -2.94
N CYS A 58 10.47 8.89 -3.48
CA CYS A 58 11.14 9.25 -4.73
C CYS A 58 12.67 9.24 -4.63
N GLY A 59 13.21 9.40 -3.43
CA GLY A 59 14.65 9.42 -3.16
C GLY A 59 15.23 8.03 -2.87
N ASP A 60 14.40 7.01 -2.75
CA ASP A 60 14.81 5.64 -2.49
C ASP A 60 15.02 4.86 -3.80
N GLU A 61 16.25 4.38 -4.02
CA GLU A 61 16.64 3.63 -5.22
C GLU A 61 16.13 2.18 -5.21
N GLU A 62 15.64 1.67 -4.07
CA GLU A 62 15.07 0.32 -3.95
C GLU A 62 13.56 0.29 -4.21
N ILE A 63 12.91 1.45 -4.35
CA ILE A 63 11.48 1.57 -4.65
C ILE A 63 11.27 1.86 -6.14
N PHE A 64 10.45 1.01 -6.78
CA PHE A 64 10.07 1.14 -8.18
C PHE A 64 8.58 1.46 -8.29
N MET A 65 8.22 2.37 -9.19
CA MET A 65 6.83 2.73 -9.48
C MET A 65 6.36 2.10 -10.78
N TYR A 66 5.13 1.57 -10.76
CA TYR A 66 4.51 0.94 -11.90
C TYR A 66 3.12 1.51 -12.16
N GLU A 67 2.81 1.78 -13.42
CA GLU A 67 1.47 2.14 -13.89
C GLU A 67 0.70 0.87 -14.28
N LEU A 68 -0.53 0.74 -13.79
CA LEU A 68 -1.42 -0.39 -14.11
C LEU A 68 -2.28 -0.05 -15.34
N PRO A 69 -2.66 -1.05 -16.16
CA PRO A 69 -3.55 -0.83 -17.31
C PRO A 69 -4.94 -0.31 -16.91
N THR A 70 -5.39 -0.65 -15.70
CA THR A 70 -6.63 -0.17 -15.08
C THR A 70 -6.36 0.18 -13.62
N PRO A 71 -6.88 1.31 -13.11
CA PRO A 71 -6.75 1.65 -11.69
C PRO A 71 -7.26 0.53 -10.79
N ARG A 72 -6.49 0.19 -9.75
CA ARG A 72 -6.93 -0.74 -8.71
C ARG A 72 -7.94 -0.01 -7.82
N GLU A 73 -9.00 -0.71 -7.43
CA GLU A 73 -9.98 -0.19 -6.48
C GLU A 73 -9.33 0.13 -5.12
N ASN A 74 -9.93 1.06 -4.38
CA ASN A 74 -9.42 1.50 -3.09
C ASN A 74 -9.39 0.37 -2.06
N LEU A 75 -8.32 0.32 -1.28
CA LEU A 75 -8.23 -0.55 -0.11
C LEU A 75 -9.28 -0.12 0.93
N VAL A 76 -10.08 -1.09 1.35
CA VAL A 76 -11.06 -0.95 2.44
C VAL A 76 -10.63 -1.84 3.58
N ILE A 77 -10.46 -1.26 4.77
CA ILE A 77 -10.09 -2.02 5.97
C ILE A 77 -11.34 -2.69 6.52
N PHE A 78 -11.36 -4.01 6.43
CA PHE A 78 -12.48 -4.82 6.87
C PHE A 78 -12.06 -5.66 8.09
N ASN A 79 -12.56 -5.25 9.25
CA ASN A 79 -12.30 -5.95 10.51
C ASN A 79 -13.43 -6.95 10.80
N ARG A 80 -13.22 -8.21 10.42
CA ARG A 80 -14.21 -9.27 10.63
C ARG A 80 -14.64 -9.46 12.10
N TYR A 81 -13.82 -9.04 13.07
CA TYR A 81 -14.16 -9.17 14.49
C TYR A 81 -15.26 -8.19 14.94
N GLU A 82 -15.56 -7.16 14.15
CA GLU A 82 -16.72 -6.28 14.36
C GLU A 82 -18.05 -7.00 14.09
N LEU A 83 -18.00 -8.15 13.40
CA LEU A 83 -19.15 -8.99 13.09
C LEU A 83 -19.24 -10.21 14.01
N MET A 84 -18.58 -10.17 15.17
CA MET A 84 -18.66 -11.26 16.14
C MET A 84 -20.06 -11.33 16.77
N ASP A 85 -20.68 -12.50 16.67
CA ASP A 85 -21.92 -12.80 17.37
C ASP A 85 -21.66 -12.80 18.89
N PRO A 86 -22.34 -11.93 19.66
CA PRO A 86 -22.07 -11.78 21.09
C PRO A 86 -22.50 -12.98 21.95
N GLU A 87 -23.38 -13.85 21.43
CA GLU A 87 -23.87 -15.03 22.14
C GLU A 87 -23.07 -16.28 21.77
N LEU A 88 -22.81 -16.47 20.48
CA LEU A 88 -22.17 -17.67 19.94
C LEU A 88 -20.63 -17.54 19.88
N GLY A 89 -20.09 -16.32 19.91
CA GLY A 89 -18.66 -16.06 19.81
C GLY A 89 -18.06 -16.41 18.43
N ILE A 90 -18.89 -16.53 17.40
CA ILE A 90 -18.49 -16.80 16.02
C ILE A 90 -18.52 -15.51 15.20
N VAL A 91 -17.66 -15.42 14.18
CA VAL A 91 -17.72 -14.31 13.22
C VAL A 91 -18.84 -14.58 12.22
N LEU A 92 -19.75 -13.62 12.07
CA LEU A 92 -20.80 -13.66 11.06
C LEU A 92 -20.24 -13.18 9.72
N GLU A 93 -20.56 -13.90 8.65
CA GLU A 93 -20.23 -13.47 7.29
C GLU A 93 -21.28 -12.43 6.82
N PRO A 94 -20.86 -11.23 6.38
CA PRO A 94 -21.79 -10.24 5.86
C PRO A 94 -22.28 -10.66 4.48
N GLU A 95 -23.47 -10.18 4.09
CA GLU A 95 -24.02 -10.40 2.75
C GLU A 95 -23.17 -9.73 1.67
N GLU A 96 -22.61 -8.56 1.97
CA GLU A 96 -21.71 -7.82 1.09
C GLU A 96 -20.31 -7.78 1.72
N GLN A 97 -19.32 -8.20 0.95
CA GLN A 97 -17.91 -8.12 1.31
C GLN A 97 -17.21 -7.07 0.44
N PRO A 98 -16.15 -6.42 0.95
CA PRO A 98 -15.31 -5.58 0.11
C PRO A 98 -14.81 -6.36 -1.11
N LEU A 99 -14.59 -5.66 -2.21
CA LEU A 99 -14.02 -6.26 -3.40
C LEU A 99 -12.62 -6.83 -3.08
N ASP A 100 -12.32 -8.01 -3.61
CA ASP A 100 -10.97 -8.55 -3.59
C ASP A 100 -10.10 -7.80 -4.62
N ILE A 101 -9.28 -6.89 -4.11
CA ILE A 101 -8.35 -6.09 -4.92
C ILE A 101 -6.98 -6.78 -5.11
N TYR A 102 -6.78 -7.96 -4.52
CA TYR A 102 -5.55 -8.75 -4.59
C TYR A 102 -5.83 -10.20 -5.02
N PRO A 103 -6.50 -10.42 -6.16
CA PRO A 103 -6.82 -11.75 -6.61
C PRO A 103 -5.54 -12.56 -6.82
N PHE A 104 -5.50 -13.76 -6.25
CA PHE A 104 -4.33 -14.64 -6.38
C PHE A 104 -4.02 -14.94 -7.85
N HIS A 105 -2.79 -14.63 -8.25
CA HIS A 105 -2.28 -14.95 -9.58
C HIS A 105 -0.79 -15.21 -9.51
N GLN A 106 -0.41 -16.49 -9.56
CA GLN A 106 0.98 -16.91 -9.43
C GLN A 106 1.86 -16.33 -10.54
N VAL A 107 2.99 -15.75 -10.15
CA VAL A 107 4.04 -15.26 -11.03
C VAL A 107 5.32 -16.04 -10.73
N GLU A 108 5.88 -16.65 -11.76
CA GLU A 108 7.22 -17.22 -11.76
C GLU A 108 7.96 -16.74 -13.01
N ASP A 109 8.89 -15.81 -12.83
CA ASP A 109 9.77 -15.31 -13.88
C ASP A 109 11.22 -15.69 -13.56
N GLU A 110 11.69 -16.80 -14.13
CA GLU A 110 13.07 -17.25 -13.93
C GLU A 110 14.10 -16.32 -14.56
N LYS A 111 13.73 -15.58 -15.61
CA LYS A 111 14.64 -14.68 -16.34
C LYS A 111 14.94 -13.45 -15.49
N GLU A 112 13.92 -12.91 -14.84
CA GLU A 112 14.02 -11.75 -13.95
C GLU A 112 14.24 -12.16 -12.48
N GLY A 113 14.22 -13.46 -12.16
CA GLY A 113 14.39 -13.98 -10.80
C GLY A 113 13.20 -13.67 -9.86
N VAL A 114 12.02 -13.38 -10.41
CA VAL A 114 10.84 -12.95 -9.65
C VAL A 114 9.92 -14.14 -9.36
N ARG A 115 9.45 -14.23 -8.12
CA ARG A 115 8.40 -15.16 -7.69
C ARG A 115 7.44 -14.46 -6.76
N GLY A 116 6.14 -14.68 -6.95
CA GLY A 116 5.12 -14.06 -6.09
C GLY A 116 3.71 -14.22 -6.65
N SER A 117 2.82 -13.33 -6.22
CA SER A 117 1.48 -13.18 -6.76
C SER A 117 1.29 -11.76 -7.26
N CYS A 118 0.82 -11.59 -8.50
CA CYS A 118 0.40 -10.31 -9.05
C CYS A 118 -0.31 -10.56 -10.39
N MET A 119 -1.60 -10.23 -10.47
CA MET A 119 -2.42 -10.44 -11.67
C MET A 119 -1.91 -9.63 -12.86
N LEU A 120 -1.42 -8.42 -12.62
CA LEU A 120 -1.04 -7.46 -13.66
C LEU A 120 0.48 -7.39 -13.89
N TYR A 121 1.25 -8.36 -13.40
CA TYR A 121 2.72 -8.35 -13.45
C TYR A 121 3.28 -8.13 -14.86
N ARG A 122 2.65 -8.71 -15.88
CA ARG A 122 3.08 -8.60 -17.28
C ARG A 122 2.51 -7.39 -18.02
N GLU A 123 1.50 -6.74 -17.46
CA GLU A 123 0.75 -5.67 -18.10
C GLU A 123 1.11 -4.29 -17.55
N ARG A 124 1.63 -4.24 -16.32
CA ARG A 124 2.12 -3.00 -15.70
C ARG A 124 3.36 -2.47 -16.42
N ILE A 125 3.50 -1.15 -16.42
CA ILE A 125 4.61 -0.44 -17.05
C ILE A 125 5.44 0.21 -15.95
N GLU A 126 6.75 -0.01 -15.97
CA GLU A 126 7.68 0.66 -15.05
C GLU A 126 7.82 2.14 -15.45
N VAL A 127 7.61 3.05 -14.50
CA VAL A 127 7.51 4.51 -14.75
C VAL A 127 8.30 5.35 -13.74
N THR A 128 9.18 4.73 -12.94
CA THR A 128 9.93 5.35 -11.84
C THR A 128 10.60 6.66 -12.28
N ASP A 129 11.41 6.62 -13.34
CA ASP A 129 12.16 7.77 -13.83
C ASP A 129 11.29 8.99 -14.18
N GLY A 130 10.05 8.76 -14.60
CA GLY A 130 9.09 9.82 -14.92
C GLY A 130 8.38 10.33 -13.67
N VAL A 131 7.98 9.42 -12.79
CA VAL A 131 7.18 9.70 -11.60
C VAL A 131 7.97 10.39 -10.50
N VAL A 132 9.25 10.01 -10.28
CA VAL A 132 10.10 10.63 -9.23
C VAL A 132 10.35 12.13 -9.43
N LYS A 133 10.07 12.66 -10.63
CA LYS A 133 10.18 14.08 -10.95
C LYS A 133 8.88 14.86 -10.72
N LYS A 134 7.77 14.17 -10.43
CA LYS A 134 6.45 14.77 -10.21
C LYS A 134 6.23 15.06 -8.73
N ARG A 135 5.37 16.04 -8.43
CA ARG A 135 4.88 16.26 -7.06
C ARG A 135 3.76 15.27 -6.79
N LEU A 136 3.59 14.89 -5.52
CA LEU A 136 2.54 13.95 -5.10
C LEU A 136 1.16 14.29 -5.68
N LYS A 137 0.73 15.55 -5.57
CA LYS A 137 -0.58 15.99 -6.09
C LYS A 137 -0.75 15.78 -7.60
N ASP A 138 0.34 15.86 -8.37
CA ASP A 138 0.28 15.69 -9.82
C ASP A 138 0.14 14.19 -10.16
N VAL A 139 0.49 13.29 -9.24
CA VAL A 139 0.37 11.83 -9.37
C VAL A 139 -0.97 11.33 -8.83
N GLU A 140 -1.51 11.94 -7.77
CA GLU A 140 -2.82 11.56 -7.21
C GLU A 140 -4.02 11.99 -8.09
N GLU A 141 -3.80 12.90 -9.05
CA GLU A 141 -4.81 13.39 -9.99
C GLU A 141 -4.84 12.64 -11.34
N GLU A 142 -3.89 11.73 -11.58
CA GLU A 142 -3.77 10.90 -12.79
C GLU A 142 -4.63 9.62 -12.71
#